data_AF-A0A9C8ZNZ9-F1
#
_entry.id   AF-A0A9C8ZNZ9-F1
#
_cell.length_a   1.000
_cell.length_b   1.000
_cell.length_c   1.000
_cell.angle_alpha   90.00
_cell.angle_beta   90.00
_cell.angle_gamma   90.00
#
_symmetry.space_group_name_H-M   'P 1'
#
loop_
_entity.id
_entity.type
_entity.pdbx_description
1 polymer ?
#
loop_
_entity_poly.entity_id
_entity_poly.type
_entity_poly.pdbx_seq_one_letter_code
_entity_poly.pdbx_strand_id
1 'polypeptide(L)'
;EDRMDSAALEITDILREQHDIRFREEDDFEVLTQKEILSAAGQITGAVTIFLGIIAAISLLVGGIGIMNIMLVSVTERTREIGLRKAVGARQRDILVQFLIESMLLAVFGGIFGILLGAVGAKVAERLVDELTTVVGVDIVFLATAVSAAIGIFFGIYPAYRAARLNPIDALRYE
;
A
#
# COMPACT_ATOMS: atom_id res chain seq x y z
N GLU A 1 6.81 34.31 6.05
CA GLU A 1 8.08 33.61 6.32
C GLU A 1 9.11 34.59 6.82
N ASP A 2 9.50 35.56 5.99
CA ASP A 2 10.55 36.56 6.31
C ASP A 2 10.37 37.30 7.64
N ARG A 3 9.12 37.57 8.07
CA ARG A 3 8.84 38.25 9.35
C ARG A 3 9.12 37.37 10.58
N MET A 4 8.92 36.06 10.49
CA MET A 4 9.20 35.14 11.61
C MET A 4 10.71 34.95 11.74
N ASP A 5 11.40 34.78 10.62
CA ASP A 5 12.86 34.63 10.59
C ASP A 5 13.55 35.92 11.04
N SER A 6 13.04 37.10 10.63
CA SER A 6 13.55 38.40 11.12
C SER A 6 13.29 38.62 12.60
N ALA A 7 12.11 38.25 13.11
CA ALA A 7 11.80 38.36 14.53
C ALA A 7 12.65 37.40 15.38
N ALA A 8 12.94 36.20 14.88
CA ALA A 8 13.84 35.27 15.56
C ALA A 8 15.25 35.85 15.70
N LEU A 9 15.79 36.46 14.62
CA LEU A 9 17.08 37.15 14.65
C LEU A 9 17.10 38.33 15.63
N GLU A 10 16.06 39.15 15.63
CA GLU A 10 15.96 40.30 16.56
C GLU A 10 15.89 39.83 18.02
N ILE A 11 15.15 38.75 18.31
CA ILE A 11 15.11 38.14 19.64
C ILE A 11 16.48 37.58 20.03
N THR A 12 17.18 36.90 19.12
CA THR A 12 18.53 36.38 19.37
C THR A 12 19.51 37.51 19.70
N ASP A 13 19.47 38.62 18.96
CA ASP A 13 20.36 39.75 19.21
C ASP A 13 20.09 40.41 20.57
N ILE A 14 18.81 40.59 20.95
CA ILE A 14 18.43 41.12 22.27
C ILE A 14 18.89 40.19 23.40
N LEU A 15 18.70 38.88 23.25
CA LEU A 15 19.11 37.90 24.27
C LEU A 15 20.63 37.83 24.42
N ARG A 16 21.39 37.92 23.32
CA ARG A 16 22.86 38.01 23.37
C ARG A 16 23.35 39.23 24.12
N GLU A 17 22.72 40.39 23.88
CA GLU A 17 23.04 41.62 24.61
C GLU A 17 22.72 41.49 26.11
N GLN A 18 21.57 40.88 26.45
CA GLN A 18 21.15 40.71 27.84
C GLN A 18 22.00 39.67 28.60
N HIS A 19 22.51 38.65 27.92
CA HIS A 19 23.39 37.62 28.46
C HIS A 19 24.89 38.00 28.39
N ASP A 20 25.23 39.19 27.88
CA ASP A 20 26.60 39.69 27.70
C ASP A 20 27.51 38.74 26.88
N ILE A 21 26.91 38.06 25.89
CA ILE A 21 27.58 37.07 25.04
C ILE A 21 28.38 37.81 23.97
N ARG A 22 29.70 37.60 23.95
CA ARG A 22 30.60 38.34 23.04
C ARG A 22 30.57 37.77 21.64
N PHE A 23 31.02 38.58 20.68
CA PHE A 23 31.14 38.18 19.29
C PHE A 23 32.02 36.92 19.15
N ARG A 24 31.41 35.79 18.73
CA ARG A 24 31.95 34.41 18.59
C ARG A 24 31.87 33.51 19.81
N GLU A 25 31.28 33.96 20.90
CA GLU A 25 30.95 33.10 22.04
C GLU A 25 29.68 32.29 21.69
N GLU A 26 29.60 31.04 22.13
CA GLU A 26 28.44 30.17 21.84
C GLU A 26 27.22 30.65 22.63
N ASP A 27 26.03 30.50 22.05
CA ASP A 27 24.78 30.90 22.70
C ASP A 27 24.45 29.94 23.83
N ASP A 28 24.10 30.47 25.00
CA ASP A 28 23.62 29.70 26.15
C ASP A 28 22.09 29.49 26.13
N PHE A 29 21.44 29.94 25.06
CA PHE A 29 20.00 29.84 24.82
C PHE A 29 19.69 29.33 23.42
N GLU A 30 18.46 28.86 23.23
CA GLU A 30 17.94 28.42 21.93
C GLU A 30 16.63 29.14 21.62
N VAL A 31 16.52 29.74 20.43
CA VAL A 31 15.30 30.39 19.96
C VAL A 31 14.56 29.44 19.04
N LEU A 32 13.52 28.79 19.57
CA LEU A 32 12.67 27.88 18.80
C LEU A 32 11.53 28.64 18.15
N THR A 33 11.48 28.62 16.82
CA THR A 33 10.37 29.19 16.07
C THR A 33 9.24 28.19 15.88
N GLN A 34 8.01 28.69 15.71
CA GLN A 34 6.88 27.82 15.36
C GLN A 34 7.10 27.06 14.04
N LYS A 35 7.87 27.65 13.11
CA LYS A 35 8.23 27.04 11.82
C LYS A 35 9.11 25.79 12.02
N GLU A 36 10.11 25.87 12.91
CA GLU A 36 10.99 24.74 13.21
C GLU A 36 10.24 23.58 13.86
N ILE A 37 9.34 23.87 14.80
CA ILE A 37 8.49 22.85 15.44
C ILE A 37 7.62 22.14 14.40
N LEU A 38 6.95 22.90 13.52
CA LEU A 38 6.11 22.33 12.46
C LEU A 38 6.94 21.53 11.44
N SER A 39 8.13 22.00 11.09
CA SER A 39 9.05 21.30 10.18
C SER A 39 9.52 19.98 10.77
N ALA A 40 9.93 19.96 12.04
CA ALA A 40 10.34 18.76 12.75
C ALA A 40 9.19 17.74 12.83
N ALA A 41 7.98 18.19 13.19
CA ALA A 41 6.79 17.35 13.19
C ALA A 41 6.51 16.77 11.80
N GLY A 42 6.56 17.60 10.75
CA GLY A 42 6.37 17.16 9.37
C GLY A 42 7.39 16.11 8.91
N GLN A 43 8.67 16.26 9.30
CA GLN A 43 9.71 15.26 9.02
C GLN A 43 9.42 13.93 9.71
N ILE A 44 9.02 13.95 10.98
CA ILE A 44 8.67 12.74 11.74
C ILE A 44 7.46 12.05 11.12
N THR A 45 6.38 12.79 10.85
CA THR A 45 5.18 12.23 10.21
C THR A 45 5.49 11.69 8.81
N GLY A 46 6.33 12.39 8.04
CA GLY A 46 6.79 11.93 6.73
C GLY A 46 7.57 10.61 6.82
N ALA A 47 8.51 10.50 7.77
CA ALA A 47 9.26 9.28 8.01
C ALA A 47 8.36 8.10 8.40
N VAL A 48 7.40 8.31 9.30
CA VAL A 48 6.41 7.29 9.69
C VAL A 48 5.54 6.89 8.50
N THR A 49 5.13 7.85 7.66
CA THR A 49 4.31 7.58 6.47
C THR A 49 5.05 6.69 5.47
N ILE A 50 6.32 7.00 5.18
CA ILE A 50 7.14 6.18 4.30
C ILE A 50 7.33 4.77 4.89
N PHE A 51 7.60 4.69 6.19
CA PHE A 51 7.78 3.41 6.87
C PHE A 51 6.53 2.52 6.80
N LEU A 52 5.36 3.09 7.10
CA LEU A 52 4.08 2.39 6.96
C LEU A 52 3.80 2.01 5.50
N GLY A 53 4.15 2.87 4.54
CA GLY A 53 4.04 2.58 3.12
C GLY A 53 4.89 1.38 2.68
N ILE A 54 6.12 1.26 3.19
CA ILE A 54 6.99 0.10 2.93
C ILE A 54 6.38 -1.18 3.50
N ILE A 55 5.88 -1.15 4.74
CA ILE A 55 5.22 -2.31 5.36
C ILE A 55 4.00 -2.71 4.53
N ALA A 56 3.17 -1.76 4.13
CA ALA A 56 2.01 -2.01 3.29
C ALA A 56 2.42 -2.65 1.95
N ALA A 57 3.47 -2.14 1.29
CA ALA A 57 3.98 -2.70 0.04
C ALA A 57 4.48 -4.15 0.20
N ILE A 58 5.18 -4.47 1.29
CA ILE A 58 5.62 -5.84 1.58
C ILE A 58 4.43 -6.76 1.85
N SER A 59 3.48 -6.35 2.71
CA SER A 59 2.27 -7.12 3.01
C SER A 59 1.47 -7.43 1.74
N LEU A 60 1.41 -6.46 0.84
CA LEU A 60 0.74 -6.56 -0.43
C LEU A 60 1.43 -7.55 -1.38
N LEU A 61 2.76 -7.55 -1.42
CA LEU A 61 3.54 -8.53 -2.16
C LEU A 61 3.32 -9.96 -1.63
N VAL A 62 3.37 -10.14 -0.30
CA VAL A 62 3.12 -11.45 0.34
C VAL A 62 1.69 -11.92 0.07
N GLY A 63 0.70 -11.03 0.16
CA GLY A 63 -0.69 -11.33 -0.20
C GLY A 63 -0.85 -11.73 -1.67
N GLY A 64 -0.16 -11.02 -2.58
CA GLY A 64 -0.12 -11.35 -4.01
C GLY A 64 0.48 -12.72 -4.29
N ILE A 65 1.57 -13.10 -3.63
CA ILE A 65 2.13 -14.46 -3.69
C ILE A 65 1.10 -15.50 -3.22
N GLY A 66 0.33 -15.19 -2.17
CA GLY A 66 -0.77 -16.02 -1.70
C GLY A 66 -1.82 -16.27 -2.79
N ILE A 67 -2.27 -15.22 -3.48
CA ILE A 67 -3.20 -15.34 -4.61
C ILE A 67 -2.59 -16.24 -5.70
N MET A 68 -1.33 -16.00 -6.08
CA MET A 68 -0.65 -16.81 -7.09
C MET A 68 -0.61 -18.29 -6.71
N ASN A 69 -0.28 -18.61 -5.45
CA ASN A 69 -0.19 -20.00 -4.98
C ASN A 69 -1.55 -20.69 -4.97
N ILE A 70 -2.59 -20.03 -4.46
CA ILE A 70 -3.96 -20.59 -4.47
C ILE A 70 -4.41 -20.85 -5.91
N MET A 71 -4.13 -19.91 -6.82
CA MET A 71 -4.47 -20.08 -8.24
C MET A 71 -3.67 -21.22 -8.88
N LEU A 72 -2.38 -21.40 -8.57
CA LEU A 72 -1.60 -22.52 -9.07
C LEU A 72 -2.15 -23.87 -8.60
N VAL A 73 -2.52 -23.97 -7.32
CA VAL A 73 -3.14 -25.19 -6.77
C VAL A 73 -4.49 -25.45 -7.43
N SER A 74 -5.34 -24.43 -7.57
CA SER A 74 -6.64 -24.55 -8.24
C SER A 74 -6.52 -25.01 -9.70
N VAL A 75 -5.52 -24.51 -10.44
CA VAL A 75 -5.23 -24.95 -11.81
C VAL A 75 -4.84 -26.43 -11.83
N THR A 76 -4.03 -26.88 -10.86
CA THR A 76 -3.63 -28.29 -10.79
C THR A 76 -4.82 -29.20 -10.45
N GLU A 77 -5.69 -28.81 -9.52
CA GLU A 77 -6.90 -29.57 -9.17
C GLU A 77 -7.90 -29.63 -10.33
N ARG A 78 -8.04 -28.54 -11.09
CA ARG A 78 -8.97 -28.44 -12.22
C ARG A 78 -8.36 -28.83 -13.57
N THR A 79 -7.18 -29.48 -13.58
CA THR A 79 -6.43 -29.81 -14.81
C THR A 79 -7.29 -30.58 -15.83
N ARG A 80 -8.04 -31.59 -15.37
CA ARG A 80 -8.89 -32.43 -16.23
C ARG A 80 -10.05 -31.65 -16.84
N GLU A 81 -10.68 -30.75 -16.09
CA GLU A 81 -11.76 -29.88 -16.60
C GLU A 81 -11.25 -28.92 -17.68
N ILE A 82 -10.06 -28.33 -17.47
CA ILE A 82 -9.42 -27.44 -18.45
C ILE A 82 -9.08 -28.22 -19.72
N GLY A 83 -8.55 -29.45 -19.56
CA GLY A 83 -8.26 -30.37 -20.67
C GLY A 83 -9.51 -30.70 -21.50
N LEU A 84 -10.62 -31.01 -20.85
CA LEU A 84 -11.92 -31.25 -21.50
C LEU A 84 -12.41 -30.02 -22.28
N ARG A 85 -12.38 -28.82 -21.67
CA ARG A 85 -12.77 -27.58 -22.37
C ARG A 85 -11.94 -27.34 -23.63
N LYS A 86 -10.63 -27.56 -23.55
CA LYS A 86 -9.73 -27.42 -24.71
C LYS A 86 -9.94 -28.49 -25.78
N ALA A 87 -10.25 -29.73 -25.38
CA ALA A 87 -10.55 -30.81 -26.32
C ALA A 87 -11.83 -30.54 -27.14
N VAL A 88 -12.80 -29.85 -26.55
CA VAL A 88 -14.06 -29.44 -27.22
C VAL A 88 -13.89 -28.13 -28.01
N GLY A 89 -12.70 -27.52 -28.02
CA GLY A 89 -12.35 -26.39 -28.88
C GLY A 89 -12.13 -25.04 -28.19
N ALA A 90 -12.10 -24.97 -26.86
CA ALA A 90 -11.76 -23.73 -26.15
C ALA A 90 -10.34 -23.27 -26.51
N ARG A 91 -10.20 -21.98 -26.85
CA ARG A 91 -8.90 -21.40 -27.19
C ARG A 91 -8.11 -21.12 -25.93
N GLN A 92 -6.77 -21.04 -26.05
CA GLN A 92 -5.90 -20.66 -24.93
C GLN A 92 -6.29 -19.31 -24.32
N ARG A 93 -6.76 -18.36 -25.15
CA ARG A 93 -7.23 -17.05 -24.70
C ARG A 93 -8.46 -17.12 -23.81
N ASP A 94 -9.38 -18.05 -24.08
CA ASP A 94 -10.63 -18.19 -23.31
C ASP A 94 -10.31 -18.65 -21.88
N ILE A 95 -9.41 -19.64 -21.77
CA ILE A 95 -8.91 -20.13 -20.48
C ILE A 95 -8.11 -19.05 -19.74
N LEU A 96 -7.23 -18.33 -20.45
CA LEU A 96 -6.45 -17.24 -19.87
C LEU A 96 -7.36 -16.16 -19.27
N VAL A 97 -8.34 -15.68 -20.02
CA VAL A 97 -9.27 -14.63 -19.57
C VAL A 97 -10.11 -15.12 -18.40
N GLN A 98 -10.56 -16.38 -18.41
CA GLN A 98 -11.31 -16.95 -17.30
C GLN A 98 -10.52 -16.89 -15.99
N PHE A 99 -9.29 -17.40 -15.97
CA PHE A 99 -8.46 -17.43 -14.76
C PHE A 99 -8.01 -16.02 -14.33
N LEU A 100 -7.77 -15.12 -15.29
CA LEU A 100 -7.50 -13.71 -14.98
C LEU A 100 -8.69 -13.05 -14.29
N ILE A 101 -9.92 -13.27 -14.78
CA ILE A 101 -11.13 -12.76 -14.15
C ILE A 101 -11.29 -13.36 -12.74
N GLU A 102 -11.04 -14.66 -12.55
CA GLU A 102 -11.07 -15.28 -11.21
C GLU A 102 -10.09 -14.60 -10.24
N SER A 103 -8.84 -14.38 -10.67
CA SER A 103 -7.83 -13.69 -9.85
C SER A 103 -8.19 -12.23 -9.55
N MET A 104 -8.77 -11.53 -10.53
CA MET A 104 -9.20 -10.14 -10.38
C MET A 104 -10.40 -10.04 -9.42
N LEU A 105 -11.35 -10.98 -9.50
CA LEU A 105 -12.47 -11.04 -8.57
C LEU A 105 -11.98 -11.29 -7.14
N LEU A 106 -11.08 -12.26 -6.95
CA LEU A 106 -10.47 -12.51 -5.64
C LEU A 106 -9.78 -11.26 -5.07
N ALA A 107 -9.02 -10.56 -5.91
CA ALA A 107 -8.37 -9.32 -5.50
C ALA A 107 -9.38 -8.21 -5.15
N VAL A 108 -10.38 -7.97 -5.99
CA VAL A 108 -11.42 -6.96 -5.76
C VAL A 108 -12.22 -7.25 -4.49
N PHE A 109 -12.63 -8.50 -4.26
CA PHE A 109 -13.29 -8.88 -3.00
C PHE A 109 -12.37 -8.64 -1.81
N GLY A 110 -11.11 -9.07 -1.90
CA GLY A 110 -10.11 -8.78 -0.86
C GLY A 110 -9.92 -7.28 -0.62
N GLY A 111 -9.93 -6.46 -1.68
CA GLY A 111 -9.84 -5.01 -1.62
C GLY A 111 -11.05 -4.38 -0.93
N ILE A 112 -12.26 -4.80 -1.27
CA ILE A 112 -13.50 -4.35 -0.61
C ILE A 112 -13.46 -4.70 0.88
N PHE A 113 -13.12 -5.94 1.23
CA PHE A 113 -12.98 -6.34 2.64
C PHE A 113 -11.87 -5.56 3.34
N GLY A 114 -10.73 -5.33 2.69
CA GLY A 114 -9.64 -4.53 3.24
C GLY A 114 -10.03 -3.09 3.51
N ILE A 115 -10.73 -2.44 2.58
CA ILE A 115 -11.24 -1.07 2.74
C ILE A 115 -12.26 -1.01 3.89
N LEU A 116 -13.18 -1.97 3.98
CA LEU A 116 -14.15 -2.05 5.07
C LEU A 116 -13.48 -2.23 6.42
N LEU A 117 -12.53 -3.18 6.52
CA LEU A 117 -11.77 -3.42 7.76
C LEU A 117 -10.94 -2.20 8.15
N GLY A 118 -10.30 -1.54 7.17
CA GLY A 118 -9.56 -0.30 7.39
C GLY A 118 -10.45 0.83 7.91
N ALA A 119 -11.62 1.04 7.31
CA ALA A 119 -12.58 2.06 7.71
C ALA A 119 -13.17 1.80 9.12
N VAL A 120 -13.47 0.54 9.43
CA VAL A 120 -13.92 0.14 10.78
C VAL A 120 -12.79 0.31 11.78
N GLY A 121 -11.57 -0.13 11.45
CA GLY A 121 -10.39 0.01 12.29
C GLY A 121 -10.08 1.47 12.60
N ALA A 122 -10.20 2.35 11.61
CA ALA A 122 -10.04 3.80 11.78
C ALA A 122 -11.04 4.34 12.82
N LYS A 123 -12.34 4.04 12.67
CA LYS A 123 -13.38 4.47 13.62
C LYS A 123 -13.18 3.89 15.03
N VAL A 124 -12.64 2.68 15.14
CA VAL A 124 -12.32 2.08 16.45
C VAL A 124 -11.12 2.79 17.08
N ALA A 125 -10.10 3.12 16.28
CA ALA A 125 -8.92 3.84 16.76
C ALA A 125 -9.28 5.24 17.29
N GLU A 126 -10.17 5.98 16.61
CA GLU A 126 -10.68 7.28 17.09
C GLU A 126 -11.37 7.19 18.45
N ARG A 127 -12.00 6.04 18.78
CA ARG A 127 -12.65 5.84 20.08
C ARG A 127 -11.69 5.46 21.20
N LEU A 128 -10.52 4.94 20.86
CA LEU A 128 -9.51 4.53 21.83
C LEU A 128 -8.49 5.62 22.10
N VAL A 129 -8.36 6.58 21.19
CA VAL A 129 -7.39 7.68 21.25
C VAL A 129 -8.10 8.98 20.91
N ASP A 130 -8.45 9.77 21.92
CA ASP A 130 -9.29 10.98 21.79
C ASP A 130 -8.74 12.06 20.84
N GLU A 131 -7.42 12.11 20.64
CA GLU A 131 -6.76 13.10 19.78
C GLU A 131 -6.56 12.60 18.33
N LEU A 132 -6.88 11.34 18.04
CA LEU A 132 -6.68 10.77 16.71
C LEU A 132 -7.87 11.15 15.81
N THR A 133 -7.61 11.93 14.77
CA THR A 133 -8.60 12.22 13.72
C THR A 133 -8.24 11.42 12.47
N THR A 134 -9.15 10.56 12.00
CA THR A 134 -8.93 9.78 10.79
C THR A 134 -9.76 10.31 9.63
N VAL A 135 -9.10 10.51 8.49
CA VAL A 135 -9.76 10.97 7.26
C VAL A 135 -9.65 9.86 6.22
N VAL A 136 -10.79 9.23 5.92
CA VAL A 136 -10.89 8.28 4.81
C VAL A 136 -11.34 9.04 3.57
N GLY A 137 -10.37 9.51 2.79
CA GLY A 137 -10.59 10.22 1.53
C GLY A 137 -11.07 9.27 0.42
N VAL A 138 -11.94 9.79 -0.46
CA VAL A 138 -12.46 9.03 -1.62
C VAL A 138 -11.32 8.71 -2.60
N ASP A 139 -10.34 9.60 -2.73
CA ASP A 139 -9.10 9.44 -3.48
C ASP A 139 -8.29 8.22 -3.02
N ILE A 140 -8.15 8.02 -1.70
CA ILE A 140 -7.44 6.87 -1.12
C ILE A 140 -8.19 5.57 -1.41
N VAL A 141 -9.53 5.58 -1.36
CA VAL A 141 -10.35 4.40 -1.70
C VAL A 141 -10.17 4.00 -3.17
N PHE A 142 -10.15 4.98 -4.08
CA PHE A 142 -9.87 4.72 -5.50
C PHE A 142 -8.47 4.17 -5.70
N LEU A 143 -7.46 4.77 -5.05
CA LEU A 143 -6.08 4.30 -5.12
C LEU A 143 -5.96 2.85 -4.61
N ALA A 144 -6.54 2.54 -3.45
CA ALA A 144 -6.53 1.19 -2.89
C ALA A 144 -7.20 0.16 -3.81
N THR A 145 -8.33 0.54 -4.42
CA THR A 145 -9.05 -0.32 -5.37
C THR A 145 -8.21 -0.57 -6.63
N ALA A 146 -7.58 0.48 -7.17
CA ALA A 146 -6.71 0.37 -8.34
C ALA A 146 -5.49 -0.52 -8.08
N VAL A 147 -4.85 -0.35 -6.92
CA VAL A 147 -3.71 -1.17 -6.48
C VAL A 147 -4.11 -2.63 -6.31
N SER A 148 -5.26 -2.90 -5.67
CA SER A 148 -5.81 -4.25 -5.52
C SER A 148 -6.05 -4.92 -6.88
N ALA A 149 -6.71 -4.22 -7.82
CA ALA A 149 -6.95 -4.74 -9.17
C ALA A 149 -5.63 -5.02 -9.92
N ALA A 150 -4.65 -4.12 -9.83
CA ALA A 150 -3.34 -4.29 -10.46
C ALA A 150 -2.63 -5.56 -9.96
N ILE A 151 -2.77 -5.88 -8.67
CA ILE A 151 -2.15 -7.07 -8.05
C ILE A 151 -2.84 -8.35 -8.44
N GLY A 152 -4.18 -8.34 -8.49
CA GLY A 152 -4.95 -9.47 -9.01
C GLY A 152 -4.49 -9.84 -10.41
N ILE A 153 -4.31 -8.84 -11.28
CA ILE A 153 -3.78 -9.04 -12.63
C ILE A 153 -2.33 -9.54 -12.58
N PHE A 154 -1.44 -8.83 -11.89
CA PHE A 154 -0.01 -9.12 -11.89
C PHE A 154 0.30 -10.55 -11.41
N PHE A 155 -0.26 -10.95 -10.26
CA PHE A 155 -0.05 -12.28 -9.69
C PHE A 155 -0.93 -13.37 -10.32
N GLY A 156 -2.01 -12.99 -11.02
CA GLY A 156 -2.89 -13.90 -11.75
C GLY A 156 -2.38 -14.31 -13.13
N ILE A 157 -1.53 -13.49 -13.78
CA ILE A 157 -1.03 -13.75 -15.14
C ILE A 157 -0.29 -15.08 -15.24
N TYR A 158 0.65 -15.36 -14.33
CA TYR A 158 1.44 -16.57 -14.37
C TYR A 158 0.59 -17.87 -14.27
N PRO A 159 -0.27 -18.05 -13.25
CA PRO A 159 -1.11 -19.24 -13.17
C PRO A 159 -2.12 -19.34 -14.32
N ALA A 160 -2.72 -18.22 -14.73
CA ALA A 160 -3.66 -18.21 -15.86
C ALA A 160 -2.98 -18.65 -17.17
N TYR A 161 -1.75 -18.19 -17.39
CA TYR A 161 -0.95 -18.59 -18.55
C TYR A 161 -0.56 -20.06 -18.51
N ARG A 162 -0.18 -20.57 -17.32
CA ARG A 162 0.09 -22.01 -17.13
C ARG A 162 -1.14 -22.85 -17.45
N ALA A 163 -2.32 -22.45 -16.98
CA ALA A 163 -3.58 -23.13 -17.25
C ALA A 163 -3.91 -23.15 -18.76
N ALA A 164 -3.77 -22.00 -19.43
CA ALA A 164 -4.04 -21.85 -20.86
C ALA A 164 -3.15 -22.75 -21.74
N ARG A 165 -1.93 -23.07 -21.29
CA ARG A 165 -0.94 -23.88 -22.02
C ARG A 165 -1.01 -25.38 -21.76
N LEU A 166 -1.90 -25.86 -20.90
CA LEU A 166 -2.09 -27.31 -20.66
C LEU A 166 -2.44 -28.06 -21.95
N ASN A 167 -1.73 -29.13 -22.27
CA ASN A 167 -2.08 -29.99 -23.40
C ASN A 167 -3.31 -30.83 -23.07
N PRO A 168 -4.34 -30.86 -23.95
CA PRO A 168 -5.57 -31.63 -23.69
C PRO A 168 -5.30 -33.14 -23.49
N ILE A 169 -4.37 -33.69 -24.27
CA ILE A 169 -3.99 -35.11 -24.21
C ILE A 169 -3.35 -35.44 -22.86
N ASP A 170 -2.38 -34.63 -22.42
CA ASP A 170 -1.70 -34.82 -21.15
C ASP A 170 -2.68 -34.64 -19.97
N ALA A 171 -3.56 -33.63 -20.05
CA ALA A 171 -4.55 -33.32 -19.02
C ALA A 171 -5.63 -34.42 -18.84
N LEU A 172 -5.89 -35.22 -19.88
CA LEU A 172 -6.84 -36.35 -19.84
C LEU A 172 -6.18 -37.68 -19.47
N ARG A 173 -4.85 -37.77 -19.61
CA ARG A 173 -4.04 -38.95 -19.29
C ARG A 173 -3.62 -38.99 -17.82
N TYR A 174 -3.78 -37.89 -17.09
CA TYR A 174 -3.58 -37.82 -15.65
C TYR A 174 -4.65 -38.65 -14.92
N GLU A 175 -4.24 -39.83 -14.43
CA GLU A 175 -4.54 -40.29 -13.07
C GLU A 175 -3.47 -39.74 -12.12
#